data_AF-A0AAD1S8N0-F1
#
_entry.id   AF-A0AAD1S8N0-F1
#
_cell.length_a   1.000
_cell.length_b   1.000
_cell.length_c   1.000
_cell.angle_alpha   90.00
_cell.angle_beta   90.00
_cell.angle_gamma   90.00
#
_symmetry.space_group_name_H-M   'P 1'
#
loop_
_entity.id
_entity.type
_entity.pdbx_description
1 polymer ?
#
loop_
_entity_poly.entity_id
_entity_poly.type
_entity_poly.pdbx_seq_one_letter_code
_entity_poly.pdbx_strand_id
1 'polypeptide(L)'
;MPHEDYPTPRIFTNLSTVTLKHRRSFQTVVDALRHHGTRNHWGYPTKLLVQRDGVIKPIFTPEEGLAKLTEWTIPIKPDTTAHLPQQRLTPEWCTTHKKLS
;
A
#
# COMPACT_ATOMS: atom_id res chain seq x y z
N MET A 1 1.30 -33.19 17.33
CA MET A 1 2.29 -32.24 16.80
C MET A 1 1.53 -30.98 16.43
N PRO A 2 1.62 -29.88 17.20
CA PRO A 2 1.03 -28.61 16.78
C PRO A 2 1.81 -28.07 15.58
N HIS A 3 1.11 -27.68 14.51
CA HIS A 3 1.71 -26.95 13.41
C HIS A 3 2.07 -25.55 13.92
N GLU A 4 3.36 -25.24 13.97
CA GLU A 4 3.81 -23.86 14.16
C GLU A 4 3.34 -23.03 12.96
N ASP A 5 2.48 -22.06 13.20
CA ASP A 5 2.02 -21.09 12.21
C ASP A 5 3.19 -20.15 11.84
N TYR A 6 4.06 -20.60 10.94
CA TYR A 6 5.10 -19.75 10.38
C TYR A 6 4.46 -18.68 9.47
N PRO A 7 4.80 -17.39 9.64
CA PRO A 7 4.28 -16.35 8.77
C PRO A 7 4.78 -16.57 7.34
N THR A 8 3.85 -16.63 6.38
CA THR A 8 4.18 -16.77 4.96
C THR A 8 5.06 -15.59 4.52
N PRO A 9 6.26 -15.83 3.97
CA PRO A 9 7.13 -14.76 3.51
C PRO A 9 6.45 -13.97 2.39
N ARG A 10 6.46 -12.64 2.51
CA ARG A 10 5.92 -11.75 1.49
C ARG A 10 7.01 -11.47 0.46
N ILE A 11 6.76 -11.87 -0.78
CA ILE A 11 7.64 -11.58 -1.91
C ILE A 11 7.29 -10.18 -2.44
N PHE A 12 8.25 -9.28 -2.43
CA PHE A 12 8.11 -7.94 -3.01
C PHE A 12 8.92 -7.84 -4.30
N THR A 13 8.35 -7.21 -5.32
CA THR A 13 9.10 -6.87 -6.52
C THR A 13 10.21 -5.87 -6.15
N ASN A 14 11.43 -6.12 -6.62
CA ASN A 14 12.52 -5.18 -6.48
C ASN A 14 12.27 -3.98 -7.40
N LEU A 15 11.85 -2.86 -6.83
CA LEU A 15 11.54 -1.62 -7.55
C LEU A 15 12.55 -0.54 -7.17
N SER A 16 12.89 0.32 -8.12
CA SER A 16 13.77 1.47 -7.85
C SER A 16 13.16 2.38 -6.79
N THR A 17 14.01 3.11 -6.04
CA THR A 17 13.56 4.10 -5.06
C THR A 17 12.69 5.18 -5.69
N VAL A 18 12.96 5.55 -6.95
CA VAL A 18 12.15 6.49 -7.74
C VAL A 18 10.75 5.92 -7.98
N THR A 19 10.65 4.65 -8.37
CA THR A 19 9.38 3.94 -8.57
C THR A 19 8.57 3.88 -7.27
N LEU A 20 9.20 3.57 -6.13
CA LEU A 20 8.54 3.52 -4.83
C LEU A 20 8.04 4.89 -4.38
N LYS A 21 8.84 5.94 -4.55
CA LYS A 21 8.42 7.34 -4.29
C LYS A 21 7.23 7.73 -5.15
N HIS A 22 7.27 7.35 -6.43
CA HIS A 22 6.16 7.62 -7.34
C HIS A 22 4.90 6.83 -6.96
N ARG A 23 4.99 5.58 -6.51
CA ARG A 23 3.80 4.87 -5.99
C ARG A 23 3.23 5.55 -4.74
N ARG A 24 4.10 6.09 -3.89
CA ARG A 24 3.68 6.81 -2.67
C ARG A 24 2.94 8.12 -2.99
N SER A 25 3.14 8.75 -4.15
CA SER A 25 2.36 9.94 -4.51
C SER A 25 0.88 9.64 -4.79
N PHE A 26 0.51 8.38 -5.05
CA PHE A 26 -0.89 7.95 -5.18
C PHE A 26 -1.56 7.67 -3.84
N GLN A 27 -0.89 7.88 -2.69
CA GLN A 27 -1.40 7.48 -1.38
C GLN A 27 -2.85 7.92 -1.15
N THR A 28 -3.15 9.19 -1.40
CA THR A 28 -4.50 9.75 -1.30
C THR A 28 -5.52 9.02 -2.16
N VAL A 29 -5.13 8.65 -3.40
CA VAL A 29 -6.01 7.93 -4.33
C VAL A 29 -6.26 6.51 -3.84
N VAL A 30 -5.20 5.80 -3.44
CA VAL A 30 -5.26 4.43 -2.95
C VAL A 30 -6.08 4.33 -1.66
N ASP A 31 -5.91 5.27 -0.75
CA ASP A 31 -6.67 5.30 0.50
C ASP A 31 -8.14 5.54 0.25
N ALA A 32 -8.50 6.50 -0.61
CA ALA A 32 -9.89 6.71 -1.02
C ALA A 32 -10.49 5.44 -1.64
N LEU A 33 -9.80 4.79 -2.58
CA LEU A 33 -10.27 3.54 -3.18
C LEU A 33 -10.44 2.43 -2.14
N ARG A 34 -9.50 2.30 -1.19
CA ARG A 34 -9.57 1.30 -0.11
C ARG A 34 -10.75 1.55 0.82
N HIS A 35 -10.97 2.80 1.22
CA HIS A 35 -12.08 3.17 2.11
C HIS A 35 -13.45 2.86 1.49
N HIS A 36 -13.56 2.92 0.16
CA HIS A 36 -14.79 2.62 -0.57
C HIS A 36 -14.84 1.19 -1.12
N GLY A 37 -13.96 0.30 -0.66
CA GLY A 37 -13.96 -1.11 -1.07
C GLY A 37 -13.67 -1.34 -2.56
N THR A 38 -13.10 -0.34 -3.25
CA THR A 38 -12.78 -0.43 -4.67
C THR A 38 -11.49 -1.21 -4.86
N ARG A 39 -11.59 -2.34 -5.56
CA ARG A 39 -10.44 -3.21 -5.84
C ARG A 39 -9.42 -2.47 -6.68
N ASN A 40 -8.18 -2.43 -6.20
CA ASN A 40 -7.06 -1.81 -6.88
C ASN A 40 -5.80 -2.65 -6.68
N HIS A 41 -4.89 -2.61 -7.66
CA HIS A 41 -3.58 -3.25 -7.59
C HIS A 41 -2.55 -2.47 -8.41
N TRP A 42 -1.27 -2.70 -8.11
CA TRP A 42 -0.18 -2.06 -8.82
C TRP A 42 0.21 -2.85 -10.06
N GLY A 43 0.14 -2.22 -11.22
CA GLY A 43 0.79 -2.68 -12.44
C GLY A 43 2.24 -2.17 -12.52
N TYR A 44 3.11 -2.97 -13.10
CA TYR A 44 4.50 -2.58 -13.34
C TYR A 44 4.59 -1.46 -14.40
N PRO A 45 5.48 -0.46 -14.24
CA PRO A 45 6.26 -0.16 -13.03
C PRO A 45 5.48 0.67 -11.99
N THR A 46 4.64 1.61 -12.44
CA THR A 46 3.94 2.60 -11.60
C THR A 46 2.51 2.93 -12.04
N LYS A 47 1.80 2.00 -12.70
CA LYS A 47 0.38 2.22 -13.06
C LYS A 47 -0.53 1.66 -11.98
N LEU A 48 -1.49 2.44 -11.51
CA LEU A 48 -2.53 1.97 -10.60
C LEU A 48 -3.67 1.38 -11.44
N LEU A 49 -3.98 0.10 -11.22
CA LEU A 49 -5.05 -0.60 -11.94
C LEU A 49 -6.27 -0.69 -11.01
N VAL A 50 -7.35 -0.03 -11.41
CA VAL A 50 -8.59 0.03 -10.63
C VAL A 50 -9.67 -0.76 -11.33
N GLN A 51 -10.30 -1.70 -10.61
CA GLN A 51 -11.43 -2.46 -11.12
C GLN A 51 -12.73 -1.77 -10.74
N ARG A 52 -13.50 -1.34 -11.74
CA ARG A 52 -14.81 -0.71 -11.56
C ARG A 52 -15.75 -1.19 -12.66
N ASP A 53 -16.97 -1.56 -12.29
CA ASP A 53 -18.00 -2.06 -13.22
C ASP A 53 -17.52 -3.23 -14.12
N GLY A 54 -16.67 -4.11 -13.56
CA GLY A 54 -16.09 -5.24 -14.29
C GLY A 54 -14.93 -4.88 -15.22
N VAL A 55 -14.62 -3.59 -15.42
CA VAL A 55 -13.54 -3.11 -16.28
C VAL A 55 -12.34 -2.68 -15.46
N ILE A 56 -11.13 -3.03 -15.92
CA ILE A 56 -9.87 -2.57 -15.33
C ILE A 56 -9.47 -1.26 -16.03
N LYS A 57 -9.45 -0.17 -15.28
CA LYS A 57 -9.02 1.15 -15.75
C LYS A 57 -7.60 1.45 -15.22
N PRO A 58 -6.62 1.67 -16.10
CA PRO A 58 -5.30 2.12 -15.68
C PRO A 58 -5.31 3.61 -15.33
N ILE A 59 -4.54 3.97 -14.30
CA ILE A 59 -4.29 5.34 -13.88
C ILE A 59 -2.77 5.51 -13.83
N PHE A 60 -2.26 6.50 -14.53
CA PHE A 60 -0.82 6.70 -14.73
C PHE A 60 -0.25 7.81 -13.86
N THR A 61 -1.08 8.74 -13.40
CA THR A 61 -0.64 9.82 -12.49
C THR A 61 -1.60 10.01 -11.30
N PRO A 62 -1.11 10.58 -10.19
CA PRO A 62 -1.97 10.90 -9.05
C PRO A 62 -3.11 11.88 -9.41
N GLU A 63 -2.85 12.85 -10.28
CA GLU A 63 -3.82 13.86 -10.71
C GLU A 63 -4.95 13.23 -11.52
N GLU A 64 -4.61 12.31 -12.43
CA GLU A 64 -5.60 11.49 -13.15
C GLU A 64 -6.44 10.68 -12.14
N GLY A 65 -5.80 10.12 -11.12
CA GLY A 65 -6.49 9.39 -10.06
C GLY A 65 -7.49 10.24 -9.30
N LEU A 66 -7.11 11.46 -8.90
CA LEU A 66 -8.00 12.40 -8.21
C LEU A 66 -9.18 12.83 -9.10
N ALA A 67 -8.93 13.09 -10.39
CA ALA A 67 -9.98 13.40 -11.34
C ALA A 67 -10.96 12.22 -11.48
N LYS A 68 -10.45 10.99 -11.55
CA LYS A 68 -11.28 9.77 -11.60
C LYS A 68 -12.09 9.55 -10.33
N LEU A 69 -11.53 9.81 -9.14
CA LEU A 69 -12.29 9.73 -7.89
C LEU A 69 -13.48 10.70 -7.90
N THR A 70 -13.26 11.92 -8.41
CA THR A 70 -14.31 12.93 -8.56
C THR A 70 -15.39 12.47 -9.55
N GLU A 71 -14.99 11.98 -10.73
CA GLU A 71 -15.88 11.39 -11.75
C GLU A 71 -16.73 10.25 -11.16
N TRP A 72 -16.14 9.46 -10.26
CA TRP A 72 -16.76 8.30 -9.64
C TRP A 72 -17.54 8.61 -8.37
N THR A 73 -17.63 9.89 -7.99
CA THR A 73 -18.28 10.35 -6.75
C THR A 73 -17.72 9.63 -5.51
N ILE A 74 -16.43 9.32 -5.52
CA ILE A 74 -15.73 8.74 -4.37
C ILE A 74 -15.20 9.91 -3.53
N PRO A 75 -15.76 10.18 -2.33
CA PRO A 75 -15.28 11.25 -1.49
C PRO A 75 -13.87 10.94 -1.01
N ILE A 76 -12.96 11.90 -1.23
CA ILE A 76 -11.64 11.94 -0.62
C ILE A 76 -11.87 12.39 0.81
N LYS A 77 -11.91 11.45 1.76
CA LYS A 77 -11.95 11.81 3.17
C LYS A 77 -10.63 12.49 3.52
N PRO A 78 -10.64 13.71 4.09
CA PRO A 78 -9.44 14.30 4.66
C PRO A 78 -9.00 13.42 5.84
N ASP A 79 -7.71 13.12 5.88
CA ASP A 79 -6.97 12.38 6.92
C ASP A 79 -7.79 11.87 8.11
N THR A 80 -8.19 10.60 8.03
CA THR A 80 -7.96 9.75 9.19
C THR A 80 -6.81 8.85 8.78
N THR A 81 -5.59 9.39 8.94
CA THR A 81 -4.38 8.60 9.06
C THR A 81 -4.59 7.68 10.26
N ALA A 82 -5.32 6.59 10.06
CA ALA A 82 -5.04 5.37 10.78
C ALA A 82 -3.64 4.99 10.30
N HIS A 83 -2.64 5.61 10.92
CA HIS A 83 -1.36 5.01 11.16
C HIS A 83 -1.68 3.64 11.79
N LEU A 84 -1.97 2.64 10.94
CA LEU A 84 -1.63 1.29 11.30
C LEU A 84 -0.16 1.40 11.69
N PRO A 85 0.19 1.12 12.96
CA PRO A 85 1.59 1.18 13.34
C PRO A 85 2.31 0.33 12.30
N GLN A 86 3.26 0.93 11.60
CA GLN A 86 4.27 0.12 10.94
C GLN A 86 4.88 -0.67 12.08
N GLN A 87 4.40 -1.90 12.28
CA GLN A 87 5.12 -2.91 13.04
C GLN A 87 6.40 -3.08 12.23
N ARG A 88 7.39 -2.24 12.56
CA ARG A 88 8.78 -2.63 12.43
C ARG A 88 8.82 -3.93 13.20
N LEU A 89 8.84 -5.03 12.48
CA LEU A 89 9.27 -6.31 13.01
C LEU A 89 10.72 -6.07 13.42
N THR A 90 10.92 -5.60 14.65
CA THR A 90 12.22 -5.61 15.29
C THR A 90 12.58 -7.08 15.41
N PRO A 91 13.67 -7.53 14.78
CA PRO A 91 14.10 -8.89 14.96
C PRO A 91 14.43 -9.09 16.44
N GLU A 92 13.91 -10.15 17.04
CA GLU A 92 14.08 -10.42 18.48
C GLU A 92 15.55 -10.65 18.89
N TRP A 93 16.45 -10.93 17.92
CA TRP A 93 17.89 -11.06 18.14
C TRP A 93 18.62 -9.76 18.47
N CYS A 94 18.01 -8.58 18.27
CA CYS A 94 18.63 -7.30 18.62
C CYS A 94 18.61 -7.00 20.14
N THR A 95 17.92 -7.81 20.94
CA THR A 95 17.92 -7.66 22.40
C THR A 95 18.82 -8.74 22.99
N THR A 96 19.81 -8.34 23.79
CA THR A 96 20.86 -9.14 24.47
C THR A 96 22.18 -9.11 23.68
N HIS A 97 23.23 -8.39 24.08
CA HIS A 97 23.88 -8.38 25.39
C HIS A 97 24.33 -6.97 25.80
N LYS A 98 23.82 -6.46 26.92
CA LYS A 98 24.52 -5.45 27.72
C LYS A 98 24.61 -5.94 29.16
N LYS A 99 25.62 -6.77 29.43
CA LYS A 99 26.19 -6.94 30.77
C LYS A 99 27.58 -7.55 30.66
N LEU A 100 28.59 -6.76 31.04
CA LEU A 100 29.72 -7.10 31.92
C LEU A 100 30.90 -6.17 31.62
N SER A 101 30.99 -5.09 32.40
CA SER A 101 32.19 -4.68 33.14
C SER A 101 31.77 -3.68 34.19
#